data_AF-A0AA41AYP9-F1
#
_entry.id   AF-A0AA41AYP9-F1
#
_cell.length_a   1.000
_cell.length_b   1.000
_cell.length_c   1.000
_cell.angle_alpha   90.00
_cell.angle_beta   90.00
_cell.angle_gamma   90.00
#
_symmetry.space_group_name_H-M   'P 1'
#
loop_
_entity.id
_entity.type
_entity.pdbx_description
1 polymer ?
#
loop_
_entity_poly.entity_id
_entity_poly.type
_entity_poly.pdbx_seq_one_letter_code
_entity_poly.pdbx_strand_id
1 'polypeptide(L)'
;MLRGIDVSAYQSANYDTDGLSFVFVKATEGRSYVNPKLAAQTERARDAGLVVGFYHFLWPGNLTAQAEYFVSKAPDRKGDVLAVDWETNGEGTHPSNAEKDSFIRRLKTLRPDNRVVLYCNRNFWLNVDTTSYAGDGLWIADYVSAGKPRIQAKWRFHQYTDDPVDTNVADFASKAALKEWAQSA
;
A
#
# COMPACT_ATOMS: atom_id res chain seq x y z
N MET A 1 12.26 -2.78 13.99
CA MET A 1 11.36 -2.59 12.82
C MET A 1 10.80 -3.94 12.42
N LEU A 2 9.57 -3.94 11.93
CA LEU A 2 8.88 -5.14 11.52
C LEU A 2 9.12 -5.39 10.04
N ARG A 3 9.40 -6.64 9.63
CA ARG A 3 9.56 -6.99 8.22
C ARG A 3 8.21 -7.28 7.57
N GLY A 4 8.09 -6.92 6.30
CA GLY A 4 6.98 -7.28 5.45
C GLY A 4 7.42 -7.33 4.00
N ILE A 5 6.50 -7.69 3.12
CA ILE A 5 6.69 -7.66 1.66
C ILE A 5 5.44 -7.05 1.02
N ASP A 6 5.53 -6.77 -0.26
CA ASP A 6 4.35 -6.58 -1.08
C ASP A 6 4.37 -7.52 -2.30
N VAL A 7 3.17 -7.94 -2.72
CA VAL A 7 3.00 -8.96 -3.76
C VAL A 7 1.89 -8.57 -4.71
N SER A 8 2.05 -9.00 -5.96
CA SER A 8 1.10 -8.78 -7.04
C SER A 8 0.92 -10.05 -7.87
N ALA A 9 0.36 -9.93 -9.07
CA ALA A 9 0.28 -11.05 -10.00
C ALA A 9 1.66 -11.60 -10.42
N TYR A 10 2.75 -10.86 -10.24
CA TYR A 10 4.10 -11.33 -10.55
C TYR A 10 4.58 -12.43 -9.59
N GLN A 11 4.21 -12.35 -8.32
CA GLN A 11 4.61 -13.34 -7.31
C GLN A 11 3.65 -14.53 -7.25
N SER A 12 4.14 -15.66 -6.73
CA SER A 12 3.29 -16.81 -6.41
C SER A 12 2.28 -16.46 -5.31
N ALA A 13 1.16 -17.19 -5.24
CA ALA A 13 0.30 -17.14 -4.05
C ALA A 13 0.95 -17.81 -2.83
N ASN A 14 1.88 -18.75 -3.07
CA ASN A 14 2.63 -19.44 -2.02
C ASN A 14 3.98 -18.76 -1.75
N TYR A 15 3.96 -17.48 -1.40
CA TYR A 15 5.16 -16.75 -0.98
C TYR A 15 5.58 -17.15 0.44
N ASP A 16 6.86 -16.96 0.74
CA ASP A 16 7.40 -17.19 2.08
C ASP A 16 6.87 -16.13 3.06
N THR A 17 6.44 -16.60 4.23
CA THR A 17 5.86 -15.78 5.29
C THR A 17 6.75 -15.74 6.53
N ASP A 18 7.87 -16.48 6.54
CA ASP A 18 8.72 -16.56 7.72
C ASP A 18 9.32 -15.19 8.10
N GLY A 19 9.30 -14.90 9.39
CA GLY A 19 9.74 -13.62 9.94
C GLY A 19 8.89 -12.39 9.56
N LEU A 20 7.85 -12.54 8.73
CA LEU A 20 6.99 -11.42 8.33
C LEU A 20 6.04 -11.00 9.45
N SER A 21 5.64 -9.74 9.39
CA SER A 21 4.65 -9.12 10.28
C SER A 21 3.45 -8.56 9.52
N PHE A 22 3.66 -8.20 8.25
CA PHE A 22 2.65 -7.69 7.36
C PHE A 22 2.95 -8.05 5.90
N VAL A 23 1.93 -7.94 5.06
CA VAL A 23 2.06 -8.01 3.61
C VAL A 23 1.05 -7.06 2.95
N PHE A 24 1.47 -6.34 1.91
CA PHE A 24 0.55 -5.63 1.01
C PHE A 24 0.28 -6.48 -0.23
N VAL A 25 -0.98 -6.63 -0.62
CA VAL A 25 -1.39 -7.42 -1.79
C VAL A 25 -2.02 -6.49 -2.81
N LYS A 26 -1.57 -6.53 -4.07
CA LYS A 26 -2.23 -5.77 -5.14
C LYS A 26 -3.66 -6.25 -5.26
N ALA A 27 -4.63 -5.36 -5.13
CA ALA A 27 -6.02 -5.70 -5.34
C ALA A 27 -6.47 -5.34 -6.74
N THR A 28 -6.27 -4.08 -7.12
CA THR A 28 -6.82 -3.51 -8.36
C THR A 28 -5.87 -2.50 -8.98
N GLU A 29 -6.11 -2.21 -10.25
CA GLU A 29 -5.42 -1.16 -11.00
C GLU A 29 -6.43 -0.48 -11.92
N GLY A 30 -6.45 0.85 -11.90
CA GLY A 30 -7.37 1.64 -12.69
C GLY A 30 -8.83 1.24 -12.42
N ARG A 31 -9.61 0.97 -13.47
CA ARG A 31 -11.06 0.68 -13.36
C ARG A 31 -11.47 -0.72 -13.85
N SER A 32 -10.49 -1.56 -14.16
CA SER A 32 -10.75 -2.80 -14.91
C SER A 32 -9.90 -3.99 -14.48
N TYR A 33 -8.71 -3.76 -13.93
CA TYR A 33 -7.83 -4.86 -13.55
C TYR A 33 -8.07 -5.29 -12.10
N VAL A 34 -8.20 -6.60 -11.88
CA VAL A 34 -8.12 -7.24 -10.56
C VAL A 34 -6.93 -8.18 -10.57
N ASN A 35 -6.14 -8.20 -9.51
CA ASN A 35 -5.09 -9.19 -9.37
C ASN A 35 -5.71 -10.61 -9.34
N PRO A 36 -5.40 -11.49 -10.31
CA PRO A 36 -5.98 -12.84 -10.36
C PRO A 36 -5.57 -13.73 -9.18
N LYS A 37 -4.53 -13.35 -8.45
CA LYS A 37 -4.02 -14.08 -7.27
C LYS A 37 -4.50 -13.47 -5.94
N LEU A 38 -5.31 -12.41 -5.97
CA LEU A 38 -5.74 -11.64 -4.79
C LEU A 38 -6.27 -12.54 -3.67
N ALA A 39 -7.22 -13.44 -3.97
CA ALA A 39 -7.84 -14.29 -2.96
C ALA A 39 -6.81 -15.22 -2.29
N ALA A 40 -6.04 -15.97 -3.09
CA ALA A 40 -5.06 -16.92 -2.57
C ALA A 40 -3.89 -16.23 -1.83
N GLN A 41 -3.43 -15.08 -2.32
CA GLN A 41 -2.40 -14.28 -1.63
C GLN A 41 -2.90 -13.71 -0.31
N THR A 42 -4.17 -13.32 -0.25
CA THR A 42 -4.81 -12.85 0.99
C THR A 42 -4.93 -13.98 2.00
N GLU A 43 -5.45 -15.13 1.59
CA GLU A 43 -5.60 -16.31 2.45
C GLU A 43 -4.26 -16.72 3.05
N ARG A 44 -3.21 -16.82 2.22
CA ARG A 44 -1.84 -17.09 2.66
C ARG A 44 -1.38 -16.13 3.76
N ALA A 45 -1.67 -14.85 3.62
CA ALA A 45 -1.31 -13.83 4.61
C ALA A 45 -2.05 -14.03 5.94
N ARG A 46 -3.35 -14.38 5.87
CA ARG A 46 -4.20 -14.57 7.03
C ARG A 46 -3.82 -15.82 7.81
N ASP A 47 -3.55 -16.90 7.12
CA ASP A 47 -3.14 -18.16 7.75
C ASP A 47 -1.80 -18.01 8.49
N ALA A 48 -0.91 -17.16 7.98
CA ALA A 48 0.33 -16.78 8.64
C ALA A 48 0.16 -15.73 9.78
N GLY A 49 -1.07 -15.27 10.05
CA GLY A 49 -1.37 -14.33 11.14
C GLY A 49 -0.84 -12.91 10.92
N LEU A 50 -0.55 -12.54 9.66
CA LEU A 50 0.01 -11.24 9.26
C LEU A 50 -1.05 -10.14 9.27
N VAL A 51 -0.63 -8.90 9.47
CA VAL A 51 -1.44 -7.73 9.11
C VAL A 51 -1.47 -7.64 7.58
N VAL A 52 -2.67 -7.52 7.01
CA VAL A 52 -2.82 -7.47 5.56
C VAL A 52 -3.10 -6.04 5.16
N GLY A 53 -2.43 -5.60 4.10
CA GLY A 53 -2.82 -4.42 3.36
C GLY A 53 -3.21 -4.78 1.94
N PHE A 54 -4.04 -3.94 1.34
CA PHE A 54 -4.39 -4.02 -0.07
C PHE A 54 -3.97 -2.73 -0.75
N TYR A 55 -3.36 -2.82 -1.93
CA TYR A 55 -3.02 -1.63 -2.68
C TYR A 55 -3.75 -1.54 -4.02
N HIS A 56 -4.01 -0.29 -4.41
CA HIS A 56 -4.58 0.08 -5.69
C HIS A 56 -3.57 0.89 -6.48
N PHE A 57 -3.20 0.40 -7.66
CA PHE A 57 -2.35 1.13 -8.60
C PHE A 57 -3.17 2.21 -9.29
N LEU A 58 -2.87 3.46 -8.98
CA LEU A 58 -3.72 4.60 -9.30
C LEU A 58 -3.49 5.12 -10.72
N TRP A 59 -4.57 5.30 -11.48
CA TRP A 59 -4.55 5.90 -12.81
C TRP A 59 -5.16 7.31 -12.81
N PRO A 60 -4.79 8.20 -13.75
CA PRO A 60 -5.51 9.47 -13.94
C PRO A 60 -7.00 9.25 -14.30
N GLY A 61 -7.83 10.28 -14.12
CA GLY A 61 -9.19 10.31 -14.66
C GLY A 61 -10.29 10.24 -13.60
N ASN A 62 -11.11 9.18 -13.58
CA ASN A 62 -12.25 9.11 -12.66
C ASN A 62 -11.86 8.43 -11.34
N LEU A 63 -11.40 9.22 -10.37
CA LEU A 63 -10.87 8.75 -9.09
C LEU A 63 -11.98 8.20 -8.18
N THR A 64 -13.21 8.72 -8.30
CA THR A 64 -14.35 8.17 -7.56
C THR A 64 -14.65 6.75 -8.02
N ALA A 65 -14.71 6.52 -9.33
CA ALA A 65 -14.93 5.20 -9.90
C ALA A 65 -13.79 4.22 -9.56
N GLN A 66 -12.53 4.68 -9.54
CA GLN A 66 -11.41 3.85 -9.11
C GLN A 66 -11.51 3.47 -7.63
N ALA A 67 -11.90 4.41 -6.76
CA ALA A 67 -12.02 4.13 -5.33
C ALA A 67 -13.14 3.13 -5.06
N GLU A 68 -14.29 3.31 -5.71
CA GLU A 68 -15.42 2.36 -5.66
C GLU A 68 -15.05 0.99 -6.22
N TYR A 69 -14.31 0.97 -7.33
CA TYR A 69 -13.80 -0.26 -7.91
C TYR A 69 -12.87 -1.00 -6.93
N PHE A 70 -11.89 -0.29 -6.35
CA PHE A 70 -10.98 -0.87 -5.38
C PHE A 70 -11.71 -1.50 -4.19
N VAL A 71 -12.59 -0.75 -3.52
CA VAL A 71 -13.32 -1.26 -2.35
C VAL A 71 -14.40 -2.31 -2.70
N SER A 72 -14.79 -2.43 -3.97
CA SER A 72 -15.69 -3.50 -4.42
C SER A 72 -14.96 -4.83 -4.67
N LYS A 73 -13.62 -4.81 -4.80
CA LYS A 73 -12.80 -5.97 -5.17
C LYS A 73 -11.86 -6.42 -4.05
N ALA A 74 -11.32 -5.48 -3.29
CA ALA A 74 -10.49 -5.80 -2.13
C ALA A 74 -11.36 -6.55 -1.09
N PRO A 75 -10.95 -7.74 -0.62
CA PRO A 75 -11.62 -8.44 0.47
C PRO A 75 -11.21 -7.83 1.83
N ASP A 76 -11.23 -6.51 1.90
CA ASP A 76 -10.77 -5.77 3.06
C ASP A 76 -11.75 -5.92 4.23
N ARG A 77 -11.19 -5.96 5.43
CA ARG A 77 -11.93 -5.96 6.69
C ARG A 77 -11.29 -4.98 7.66
N LYS A 78 -12.01 -4.62 8.72
CA LYS A 78 -11.46 -3.81 9.80
C LYS A 78 -10.13 -4.37 10.31
N GLY A 79 -9.14 -3.51 10.50
CA GLY A 79 -7.78 -3.90 10.86
C GLY A 79 -6.85 -4.14 9.67
N ASP A 80 -7.34 -4.03 8.44
CA ASP A 80 -6.50 -4.00 7.24
C ASP A 80 -6.13 -2.58 6.85
N VAL A 81 -5.03 -2.46 6.10
CA VAL A 81 -4.54 -1.20 5.57
C VAL A 81 -4.89 -1.09 4.09
N LEU A 82 -5.39 0.05 3.65
CA LEU A 82 -5.58 0.35 2.23
C LEU A 82 -4.45 1.27 1.77
N ALA A 83 -3.76 0.93 0.69
CA ALA A 83 -2.67 1.71 0.14
C ALA A 83 -3.03 2.25 -1.24
N VAL A 84 -2.68 3.52 -1.47
CA VAL A 84 -2.80 4.19 -2.75
C VAL A 84 -1.43 4.20 -3.39
N ASP A 85 -1.24 3.39 -4.42
CA ASP A 85 0.02 3.31 -5.16
C ASP A 85 0.02 4.39 -6.25
N TRP A 86 0.79 5.45 -6.01
CA TRP A 86 0.88 6.61 -6.89
C TRP A 86 2.26 6.70 -7.55
N GLU A 87 2.30 6.26 -8.80
CA GLU A 87 3.47 6.28 -9.66
C GLU A 87 3.10 6.42 -11.13
N THR A 88 4.11 6.42 -12.01
CA THR A 88 3.91 6.48 -13.46
C THR A 88 3.45 5.11 -13.98
N ASN A 89 2.30 5.09 -14.65
CA ASN A 89 1.74 3.88 -15.25
C ASN A 89 2.47 3.48 -16.55
N GLY A 90 2.08 2.33 -17.11
CA GLY A 90 2.64 1.82 -18.37
C GLY A 90 2.45 2.71 -19.60
N GLU A 91 1.58 3.73 -19.53
CA GLU A 91 1.37 4.73 -20.58
C GLU A 91 2.23 5.99 -20.38
N GLY A 92 3.09 6.02 -19.35
CA GLY A 92 3.91 7.18 -19.04
C GLY A 92 3.12 8.33 -18.40
N THR A 93 1.92 8.06 -17.88
CA THR A 93 1.07 9.06 -17.19
C THR A 93 0.95 8.74 -15.71
N HIS A 94 0.61 9.74 -14.91
CA HIS A 94 0.33 9.56 -13.48
C HIS A 94 -0.78 10.52 -13.05
N PRO A 95 -1.58 10.16 -12.02
CA PRO A 95 -2.54 11.09 -11.43
C PRO A 95 -1.84 12.39 -10.98
N SER A 96 -2.54 13.51 -11.06
CA SER A 96 -2.11 14.75 -10.44
C SER A 96 -2.16 14.67 -8.90
N ASN A 97 -1.55 15.65 -8.23
CA ASN A 97 -1.65 15.83 -6.79
C ASN A 97 -3.10 15.87 -6.29
N ALA A 98 -3.95 16.65 -6.97
CA ALA A 98 -5.37 16.79 -6.61
C ALA A 98 -6.14 15.47 -6.79
N GLU A 99 -5.82 14.70 -7.84
CA GLU A 99 -6.42 13.39 -8.08
C GLU A 99 -6.02 12.38 -7.00
N LYS A 100 -4.71 12.24 -6.71
CA LYS A 100 -4.20 11.43 -5.60
C LYS A 100 -4.89 11.78 -4.29
N ASP A 101 -4.93 13.06 -3.94
CA ASP A 101 -5.56 13.57 -2.73
C ASP A 101 -7.06 13.22 -2.67
N SER A 102 -7.78 13.42 -3.77
CA SER A 102 -9.21 13.13 -3.87
C SER A 102 -9.49 11.64 -3.67
N PHE A 103 -8.64 10.77 -4.20
CA PHE A 103 -8.76 9.32 -4.06
C PHE A 103 -8.53 8.88 -2.63
N ILE A 104 -7.47 9.36 -1.96
CA ILE A 104 -7.20 9.07 -0.54
C ILE A 104 -8.41 9.48 0.32
N ARG A 105 -8.94 10.71 0.14
CA ARG A 105 -10.11 11.17 0.90
C ARG A 105 -11.36 10.34 0.62
N ARG A 106 -11.57 9.93 -0.65
CA ARG A 106 -12.69 9.08 -1.03
C ARG A 106 -12.60 7.70 -0.39
N LEU A 107 -11.42 7.07 -0.36
CA LEU A 107 -11.23 5.80 0.34
C LEU A 107 -11.53 5.91 1.83
N LYS A 108 -11.04 6.95 2.51
CA LYS A 108 -11.34 7.18 3.93
C LYS A 108 -12.85 7.35 4.19
N THR A 109 -13.58 7.89 3.23
CA THR A 109 -15.05 8.00 3.32
C THR A 109 -15.74 6.65 3.11
N LEU A 110 -15.26 5.83 2.16
CA LEU A 110 -15.82 4.52 1.83
C LEU A 110 -15.46 3.42 2.86
N ARG A 111 -14.34 3.61 3.57
CA ARG A 111 -13.77 2.68 4.55
C ARG A 111 -13.24 3.43 5.77
N PRO A 112 -14.14 4.02 6.59
CA PRO A 112 -13.74 4.80 7.76
C PRO A 112 -13.06 3.96 8.85
N ASP A 113 -13.31 2.65 8.89
CA ASP A 113 -12.69 1.70 9.82
C ASP A 113 -11.33 1.15 9.35
N ASN A 114 -10.77 1.65 8.25
CA ASN A 114 -9.48 1.23 7.72
C ASN A 114 -8.49 2.40 7.62
N ARG A 115 -7.23 2.12 7.92
CA ARG A 115 -6.13 3.06 7.65
C ARG A 115 -5.92 3.17 6.15
N VAL A 116 -5.77 4.39 5.65
CA VAL A 116 -5.45 4.66 4.24
C VAL A 116 -4.08 5.32 4.14
N VAL A 117 -3.12 4.67 3.49
CA VAL A 117 -1.74 5.15 3.32
C VAL A 117 -1.44 5.48 1.87
N LEU A 118 -0.49 6.40 1.64
CA LEU A 118 0.06 6.67 0.31
C LEU A 118 1.32 5.86 0.12
N TYR A 119 1.41 5.12 -0.99
CA TYR A 119 2.66 4.62 -1.54
C TYR A 119 3.15 5.53 -2.68
N CYS A 120 4.44 5.85 -2.67
CA CYS A 120 5.14 6.42 -3.81
C CYS A 120 6.65 6.23 -3.64
N ASN A 121 7.41 6.40 -4.73
CA ASN A 121 8.86 6.42 -4.66
C ASN A 121 9.41 7.79 -4.21
N ARG A 122 10.70 7.83 -3.84
CA ARG A 122 11.37 9.05 -3.38
C ARG A 122 11.29 10.22 -4.35
N ASN A 123 11.31 9.97 -5.66
CA ASN A 123 11.19 11.05 -6.65
C ASN A 123 9.79 11.65 -6.64
N PHE A 124 8.75 10.82 -6.62
CA PHE A 124 7.37 11.28 -6.50
C PHE A 124 7.18 12.10 -5.23
N TRP A 125 7.69 11.61 -4.09
CA TRP A 125 7.57 12.34 -2.83
C TRP A 125 8.29 13.70 -2.81
N LEU A 126 9.53 13.77 -3.33
CA LEU A 126 10.35 14.98 -3.21
C LEU A 126 10.11 16.00 -4.34
N ASN A 127 9.73 15.54 -5.53
CA ASN A 127 9.74 16.37 -6.73
C ASN A 127 8.38 16.47 -7.44
N VAL A 128 7.44 15.56 -7.16
CA VAL A 128 6.10 15.54 -7.79
C VAL A 128 5.01 15.93 -6.79
N ASP A 129 5.07 15.43 -5.56
CA ASP A 129 4.10 15.79 -4.52
C ASP A 129 4.35 17.22 -4.03
N THR A 130 3.30 18.05 -4.09
CA THR A 130 3.32 19.43 -3.57
C THR A 130 2.35 19.63 -2.40
N THR A 131 1.61 18.58 -2.04
CA THR A 131 0.59 18.58 -0.99
C THR A 131 1.07 17.90 0.28
N SER A 132 2.02 16.97 0.16
CA SER A 132 2.48 16.08 1.24
C SER A 132 1.35 15.30 1.93
N TYR A 133 0.18 15.18 1.30
CA TYR A 133 -0.97 14.50 1.89
C TYR A 133 -0.88 12.99 1.66
N ALA A 134 -0.55 12.25 2.72
CA ALA A 134 -0.33 10.81 2.70
C ALA A 134 -1.43 9.99 3.43
N GLY A 135 -2.57 10.60 3.74
CA GLY A 135 -3.61 9.95 4.55
C GLY A 135 -3.13 9.67 5.98
N ASP A 136 -3.18 8.41 6.40
CA ASP A 136 -2.79 7.93 7.73
C ASP A 136 -1.29 7.53 7.82
N GLY A 137 -0.57 7.56 6.69
CA GLY A 137 0.86 7.25 6.69
C GLY A 137 1.48 7.22 5.30
N LEU A 138 2.78 7.49 5.24
CA LEU A 138 3.57 7.33 4.02
C LEU A 138 4.23 5.95 4.00
N TRP A 139 4.01 5.23 2.90
CA TRP A 139 4.78 4.08 2.46
C TRP A 139 5.75 4.55 1.38
N ILE A 140 7.02 4.72 1.72
CA ILE A 140 8.03 5.27 0.80
C ILE A 140 8.84 4.16 0.16
N ALA A 141 9.05 4.22 -1.15
CA ALA A 141 10.08 3.43 -1.83
C ALA A 141 11.37 4.23 -2.00
N ASP A 142 12.45 3.74 -1.40
CA ASP A 142 13.82 4.24 -1.60
C ASP A 142 14.80 3.10 -1.36
N TYR A 143 15.47 2.62 -2.41
CA TYR A 143 16.29 1.40 -2.31
C TYR A 143 17.64 1.67 -1.65
N VAL A 144 17.60 1.75 -0.31
CA VAL A 144 18.73 1.97 0.60
C VAL A 144 18.60 1.04 1.81
N SER A 145 19.41 1.25 2.84
CA SER A 145 19.30 0.45 4.07
C SER A 145 17.89 0.53 4.66
N ALA A 146 17.36 -0.64 5.07
CA ALA A 146 16.06 -0.76 5.71
C ALA A 146 15.87 0.29 6.83
N GLY A 147 14.73 0.98 6.78
CA GLY A 147 14.36 2.04 7.74
C GLY A 147 15.13 3.35 7.64
N LYS A 148 15.93 3.55 6.60
CA LYS A 148 16.70 4.80 6.41
C LYS A 148 16.39 5.47 5.06
N PRO A 149 15.11 5.67 4.68
CA PRO A 149 14.80 6.34 3.43
C PRO A 149 15.35 7.77 3.45
N ARG A 150 15.83 8.25 2.31
CA ARG A 150 16.46 9.58 2.18
C ARG A 150 15.41 10.69 2.02
N ILE A 151 14.50 10.76 2.98
CA ILE A 151 13.46 11.79 3.12
C ILE A 151 13.43 12.33 4.55
N GLN A 152 12.92 13.54 4.73
CA GLN A 152 12.74 14.14 6.06
C GLN A 152 11.37 13.84 6.69
N ALA A 153 10.38 13.48 5.87
CA ALA A 153 9.03 13.22 6.32
C ALA A 153 8.94 11.93 7.15
N LYS A 154 7.97 11.91 8.08
CA LYS A 154 7.62 10.70 8.82
C LYS A 154 7.03 9.67 7.85
N TRP A 155 7.49 8.44 7.97
CA TRP A 155 6.99 7.30 7.20
C TRP A 155 6.48 6.21 8.16
N ARG A 156 5.61 5.34 7.64
CA ARG A 156 5.11 4.15 8.36
C ARG A 156 5.66 2.86 7.79
N PHE A 157 5.85 2.84 6.48
CA PHE A 157 6.42 1.73 5.75
C PHE A 157 7.52 2.23 4.82
N HIS A 158 8.57 1.43 4.65
CA HIS A 158 9.68 1.71 3.76
C HIS A 158 9.98 0.47 2.93
N GLN A 159 9.72 0.55 1.62
CA GLN A 159 10.17 -0.43 0.63
C GLN A 159 11.62 -0.13 0.30
N TYR A 160 12.52 -1.03 0.70
CA TYR A 160 13.96 -0.77 0.71
C TYR A 160 14.74 -1.63 -0.30
N THR A 161 14.06 -2.58 -0.97
CA THR A 161 14.56 -3.36 -2.10
C THR A 161 13.40 -4.00 -2.84
N ASP A 162 13.57 -4.26 -4.13
CA ASP A 162 12.67 -4.93 -5.07
C ASP A 162 13.14 -6.36 -5.46
N ASP A 163 14.36 -6.75 -5.06
CA ASP A 163 14.99 -8.01 -5.45
C ASP A 163 15.16 -8.97 -4.25
N PRO A 164 14.75 -10.25 -4.36
CA PRO A 164 13.96 -10.85 -5.44
C PRO A 164 12.45 -10.55 -5.35
N VAL A 165 12.03 -9.86 -4.29
CA VAL A 165 10.66 -9.40 -4.06
C VAL A 165 10.71 -8.08 -3.32
N ASP A 166 9.72 -7.23 -3.58
CA ASP A 166 9.53 -5.97 -2.87
C ASP A 166 9.48 -6.20 -1.35
N THR A 167 10.54 -5.77 -0.67
CA THR A 167 10.74 -6.02 0.75
C THR A 167 10.66 -4.71 1.52
N ASN A 168 9.91 -4.79 2.62
CA ASN A 168 9.47 -3.65 3.39
C ASN A 168 9.88 -3.76 4.85
N VAL A 169 10.04 -2.61 5.49
CA VAL A 169 10.01 -2.50 6.95
C VAL A 169 8.94 -1.52 7.40
N ALA A 170 8.35 -1.78 8.56
CA ALA A 170 7.41 -0.88 9.22
C ALA A 170 7.98 -0.30 10.51
N ASP A 171 7.72 0.99 10.72
CA ASP A 171 8.15 1.75 11.90
C ASP A 171 7.14 1.60 13.06
N PHE A 172 7.17 0.42 13.67
CA PHE A 172 6.39 0.09 14.86
C PHE A 172 7.28 -0.64 15.88
N ALA A 173 6.99 -0.43 17.16
CA ALA A 173 7.74 -1.04 18.26
C ALA A 173 7.55 -2.57 18.32
N SER A 174 6.40 -3.09 17.90
CA SER A 174 6.08 -4.53 17.95
C SER A 174 4.96 -4.91 16.98
N LYS A 175 4.82 -6.22 16.70
CA LYS A 175 3.69 -6.76 15.91
C LYS A 175 2.34 -6.38 16.51
N ALA A 176 2.24 -6.30 17.85
CA ALA A 176 1.03 -5.88 18.53
C ALA A 176 0.71 -4.40 18.27
N ALA A 177 1.71 -3.51 18.34
CA ALA A 177 1.54 -2.09 18.05
C ALA A 177 1.11 -1.84 16.59
N LEU A 178 1.62 -2.62 15.63
CA LEU A 178 1.15 -2.57 14.24
C LEU A 178 -0.33 -2.99 14.13
N LYS A 179 -0.71 -4.10 14.77
CA LYS A 179 -2.10 -4.59 14.77
C LYS A 179 -3.06 -3.57 15.39
N GLU A 180 -2.69 -3.00 16.53
CA GLU A 180 -3.47 -1.96 17.22
C GLU A 180 -3.62 -0.70 16.36
N TRP A 181 -2.54 -0.22 15.74
CA TRP A 181 -2.59 0.93 14.84
C TRP A 181 -3.52 0.70 13.64
N ALA A 182 -3.48 -0.51 13.05
CA ALA A 182 -4.34 -0.86 11.92
C ALA A 182 -5.82 -1.00 12.30
N GLN A 183 -6.13 -1.38 13.55
CA GLN A 183 -7.50 -1.57 14.05
C GLN A 183 -8.16 -0.30 14.58
N SER A 184 -7.37 0.74 14.87
CA SER A 184 -7.80 1.99 15.54
C SER A 184 -8.12 3.13 14.57
N ALA A 185 -8.48 2.79 13.32
CA ALA A 185 -8.74 3.75 12.23
C ALA A 185 -9.59 4.94 12.67
#